data_AF-A0A9E3CDM0-F1
#
_entry.id   AF-A0A9E3CDM0-F1
#
_cell.length_a   1.000
_cell.length_b   1.000
_cell.length_c   1.000
_cell.angle_alpha   90.00
_cell.angle_beta   90.00
_cell.angle_gamma   90.00
#
_symmetry.space_group_name_H-M   'P 1'
#
loop_
_entity.id
_entity.type
_entity.pdbx_description
1 polymer ?
#
loop_
_entity_poly.entity_id
_entity_poly.type
_entity_poly.pdbx_seq_one_letter_code
_entity_poly.pdbx_strand_id
1 'polypeptide(L)' 'MTDGDLAQYVVSMAHDLRTPLTSIRGFADVLVRGADRLSDENRLDYLERIKAAAASLDEMITQLATTAGDAVPD' A
#
# COMPACT_ATOMS: atom_id res chain seq x y z
N MET A 1 -23.91 12.50 -0.39
CA MET A 1 -23.29 11.20 -0.09
C MET A 1 -23.85 10.76 1.24
N THR A 2 -24.45 9.58 1.33
CA THR A 2 -25.01 9.08 2.60
C THR A 2 -23.89 8.49 3.46
N ASP A 3 -24.06 8.41 4.78
CA ASP A 3 -23.07 7.77 5.68
C ASP A 3 -22.75 6.32 5.26
N GLY A 4 -23.71 5.62 4.65
CA GLY A 4 -23.52 4.28 4.10
C GLY A 4 -22.57 4.22 2.90
N ASP A 5 -22.57 5.26 2.05
CA ASP A 5 -21.68 5.34 0.89
C ASP A 5 -20.23 5.53 1.32
N LEU A 6 -19.99 6.35 2.35
CA LEU A 6 -18.66 6.57 2.92
C LEU A 6 -18.12 5.30 3.57
N ALA A 7 -18.95 4.58 4.34
CA ALA A 7 -18.55 3.32 4.96
C ALA A 7 -18.17 2.27 3.91
N GLN A 8 -18.95 2.13 2.84
CA GLN A 8 -18.64 1.22 1.74
C GLN A 8 -17.36 1.61 1.00
N TYR A 9 -17.13 2.90 0.78
CA TYR A 9 -15.91 3.43 0.19
C TYR A 9 -14.67 3.11 1.05
N VAL A 10 -14.73 3.37 2.35
CA VAL A 10 -13.64 3.07 3.30
C VAL A 10 -13.32 1.57 3.32
N VAL A 11 -14.35 0.70 3.29
CA VAL A 11 -14.15 -0.75 3.20
C VAL A 11 -13.44 -1.14 1.92
N SER A 12 -13.85 -0.59 0.76
CA SER A 12 -13.19 -0.85 -0.52
C SER A 12 -11.72 -0.44 -0.49
N MET A 13 -11.43 0.78 -0.01
CA MET A 13 -10.05 1.26 0.10
C MET A 13 -9.20 0.41 1.04
N ALA A 14 -9.77 -0.07 2.16
CA ALA A 14 -9.08 -1.01 3.04
C ALA A 14 -8.76 -2.35 2.36
N HIS A 15 -9.61 -2.82 1.43
CA HIS A 15 -9.29 -3.99 0.60
C HIS A 15 -8.13 -3.70 -0.36
N ASP A 16 -8.17 -2.55 -1.03
CA ASP A 16 -7.15 -2.18 -2.02
C ASP A 16 -5.77 -1.99 -1.36
N LEU A 17 -5.72 -1.37 -0.18
CA LEU A 17 -4.49 -1.20 0.63
C LEU A 17 -3.82 -2.52 1.03
N ARG A 18 -4.56 -3.63 1.15
CA ARG A 18 -3.96 -4.94 1.49
C ARG A 18 -3.03 -5.44 0.38
N THR A 19 -3.28 -5.07 -0.87
CA THR A 19 -2.48 -5.50 -2.01
C THR A 19 -1.04 -4.98 -1.94
N PRO A 20 -0.77 -3.66 -1.88
CA PRO A 20 0.60 -3.15 -1.74
C PRO A 20 1.25 -3.62 -0.43
N LEU A 21 0.49 -3.71 0.67
CA LEU A 21 1.03 -4.22 1.95
C LEU A 21 1.51 -5.68 1.84
N THR A 22 0.76 -6.52 1.13
CA THR A 22 1.14 -7.92 0.88
C THR A 22 2.42 -8.01 0.07
N SER A 23 2.56 -7.18 -0.97
CA SER A 23 3.78 -7.10 -1.78
C SER A 23 4.99 -6.64 -0.96
N ILE A 24 4.86 -5.57 -0.16
CA ILE A 24 5.93 -5.06 0.71
C ILE A 24 6.41 -6.18 1.64
N ARG A 25 5.48 -6.85 2.33
CA ARG A 25 5.81 -7.93 3.25
C ARG A 25 6.46 -9.12 2.54
N GLY A 26 5.93 -9.52 1.39
CA GLY A 26 6.44 -10.65 0.62
C GLY A 26 7.89 -10.44 0.15
N PHE A 27 8.18 -9.28 -0.44
CA PHE A 27 9.54 -8.97 -0.88
C PHE A 27 10.51 -8.75 0.28
N ALA A 28 10.05 -8.15 1.38
CA ALA A 28 10.85 -8.03 2.60
C ALA A 28 11.20 -9.42 3.17
N ASP A 29 10.23 -10.34 3.23
CA ASP A 29 10.46 -11.72 3.67
C ASP A 29 11.45 -12.46 2.76
N VAL A 30 11.39 -12.25 1.44
CA VAL A 30 12.36 -12.81 0.48
C VAL A 30 13.76 -12.26 0.72
N LEU A 31 13.91 -10.95 0.91
CA LEU A 31 15.20 -10.31 1.20
C LEU A 31 15.81 -10.82 2.51
N VAL A 32 14.99 -10.94 3.57
CA VAL A 32 15.44 -11.45 4.88
C VAL A 32 15.86 -12.92 4.79
N ARG A 33 15.09 -13.77 4.11
CA ARG A 33 15.40 -15.21 3.97
C ARG A 33 16.54 -15.48 2.98
N GLY A 34 16.71 -14.61 1.98
CA GLY A 34 17.69 -14.72 0.90
C GLY A 34 18.97 -13.92 1.13
N ALA A 35 19.21 -13.46 2.36
CA ALA A 35 20.24 -12.46 2.67
C ALA A 35 21.69 -12.82 2.31
N ASP A 36 22.01 -14.09 2.03
CA ASP A 36 23.33 -14.53 1.53
C ASP A 36 23.27 -15.20 0.15
N ARG A 37 22.07 -15.39 -0.41
CA ARG A 37 21.83 -16.17 -1.63
C ARG A 37 21.38 -15.34 -2.83
N LEU A 38 21.00 -14.09 -2.60
CA LEU A 38 20.59 -13.15 -3.65
C LEU A 38 21.79 -12.34 -4.14
N SER A 39 21.92 -12.25 -5.47
CA SER A 39 22.78 -11.27 -6.12
C SER A 39 22.34 -9.85 -5.78
N ASP A 40 23.26 -8.90 -5.88
CA ASP A 40 22.97 -7.49 -5.63
C ASP A 40 21.88 -6.95 -6.58
N GLU A 41 21.88 -7.39 -7.83
CA GLU A 41 20.83 -7.06 -8.82
C GLU A 41 19.44 -7.52 -8.37
N ASN A 42 19.30 -8.76 -7.88
CA ASN A 42 18.02 -9.27 -7.39
C ASN A 42 17.59 -8.56 -6.09
N ARG A 43 18.54 -8.20 -5.23
CA ARG A 43 18.22 -7.40 -4.03
C ARG A 43 17.67 -6.04 -4.42
N LEU A 44 18.30 -5.39 -5.39
CA LEU A 44 17.87 -4.09 -5.88
C LEU A 44 16.48 -4.16 -6.50
N ASP A 45 16.19 -5.16 -7.35
CA ASP A 45 14.85 -5.38 -7.92
C ASP A 45 13.78 -5.51 -6.83
N TYR A 46 14.03 -6.32 -5.79
CA TYR A 46 13.06 -6.47 -4.70
C TYR A 46 12.89 -5.19 -3.87
N LEU A 47 13.97 -4.43 -3.63
CA LEU A 47 13.88 -3.13 -2.97
C LEU A 47 13.09 -2.11 -3.80
N GLU A 48 13.26 -2.11 -5.13
CA GLU A 48 12.48 -1.26 -6.03
C GLU A 48 10.99 -1.63 -6.02
N ARG A 49 10.66 -2.92 -5.99
CA ARG A 49 9.27 -3.38 -5.85
C ARG A 49 8.65 -2.97 -4.52
N ILE A 50 9.40 -3.06 -3.41
CA ILE A 50 8.96 -2.56 -2.11
C ILE A 50 8.70 -1.06 -2.18
N LYS A 51 9.62 -0.28 -2.76
CA LYS A 51 9.49 1.16 -2.92
C LYS A 51 8.26 1.54 -3.74
N ALA A 52 8.01 0.86 -4.86
CA ALA A 52 6.84 1.10 -5.70
C ALA A 52 5.53 0.77 -4.97
N ALA A 53 5.48 -0.35 -4.24
CA ALA A 53 4.31 -0.73 -3.45
C ALA A 53 4.06 0.27 -2.30
N ALA A 54 5.11 0.78 -1.64
CA ALA A 54 4.99 1.81 -0.62
C ALA A 54 4.44 3.13 -1.18
N ALA A 55 4.91 3.55 -2.35
CA ALA A 55 4.38 4.74 -3.03
C ALA A 55 2.89 4.60 -3.38
N SER A 56 2.49 3.44 -3.91
CA SER A 56 1.07 3.16 -4.20
C SER A 56 0.20 3.18 -2.94
N LEU A 57 0.73 2.68 -1.81
CA LEU A 57 0.05 2.72 -0.52
C LEU A 57 -0.13 4.17 -0.02
N ASP A 58 0.88 5.02 -0.19
CA ASP A 58 0.83 6.45 0.17
C ASP A 58 -0.22 7.22 -0.66
N GLU A 59 -0.31 6.93 -1.96
CA GLU A 59 -1.35 7.49 -2.85
C GLU A 59 -2.77 7.12 -2.38
N MET A 60 -3.00 5.85 -2.04
CA MET A 60 -4.30 5.37 -1.54
C MET A 60 -4.67 6.02 -0.20
N ILE A 61 -3.71 6.16 0.73
CA ILE A 61 -3.93 6.85 2.01
C ILE A 61 -4.27 8.33 1.78
N THR A 62 -3.55 8.99 0.87
CA THR A 62 -3.81 10.39 0.53
C THR A 62 -5.20 10.57 -0.09
N GLN A 63 -5.62 9.65 -0.94
CA GLN A 63 -6.96 9.65 -1.53
C GLN A 63 -8.05 9.48 -0.47
N LEU A 64 -7.86 8.56 0.47
CA LEU A 64 -8.76 8.35 1.60
C LEU A 64 -8.88 9.63 2.46
N ALA A 65 -7.75 10.25 2.80
CA ALA A 65 -7.70 11.46 3.64
C ALA A 65 -8.39 12.66 2.96
N THR A 66 -8.14 12.86 1.67
CA THR A 66 -8.79 13.94 0.89
C THR A 66 -10.30 13.74 0.82
N THR A 67 -10.75 12.51 0.52
CA THR A 67 -12.19 12.19 0.41
C THR A 67 -12.92 12.37 1.75
N ALA A 68 -12.26 12.05 2.87
CA ALA A 68 -12.81 12.28 4.20
C ALA A 68 -12.86 13.79 4.56
N GLY A 69 -11.87 14.57 4.13
CA GLY A 69 -11.83 16.02 4.35
C GLY A 69 -12.91 16.78 3.58
N ASP A 70 -13.18 16.38 2.33
CA ASP A 70 -14.23 17.01 1.50
C ASP A 70 -15.66 16.65 1.95
N ALA A 71 -15.82 15.62 2.79
CA ALA A 71 -17.12 15.15 3.28
C ALA A 71 -17.58 15.83 4.58
N VAL A 72 -16.73 16.63 5.24
CA VAL A 72 -17.08 17.39 6.45
C VAL A 72 -17.20 18.86 6.09
N PRO A 73 -18.42 19.40 5.86
CA PRO A 73 -18.61 20.84 5.81
C PRO A 73 -18.39 21.42 7.22
N ASP A 74 -17.76 22.60 7.28
CA ASP A 74 -17.54 23.41 8.49
C ASP A 74 -18.82 23.54 9.36
#